data_AF-A0A846PBJ6-F1
#
_entry.id   AF-A0A846PBJ6-F1
#
_cell.length_a   1.000
_cell.length_b   1.000
_cell.length_c   1.000
_cell.angle_alpha   90.00
_cell.angle_beta   90.00
_cell.angle_gamma   90.00
#
_symmetry.space_group_name_H-M   'P 1'
#
loop_
_entity.id
_entity.type
_entity.pdbx_description
1 polymer ?
#
loop_
_entity_poly.entity_id
_entity_poly.type
_entity_poly.pdbx_seq_one_letter_code
_entity_poly.pdbx_strand_id
1 'polypeptide(L)' 'MIGEGLDAEIRHYVDRCMFCAQCAEICPTNTIRMSKEYQLSGFDRSEMVHEYKKGR' A
#
# COMPACT_ATOMS: atom_id res chain seq x y z
N MET A 1 1.35 -2.65 -0.95
CA MET A 1 1.39 -1.34 -1.63
C MET A 1 2.33 -0.43 -0.88
N ILE A 2 3.14 0.36 -1.57
CA ILE A 2 4.06 1.33 -0.96
C ILE A 2 3.85 2.71 -1.60
N GLY A 3 4.10 3.75 -0.81
CA GLY A 3 4.09 5.13 -1.31
C GLY A 3 5.44 5.54 -1.88
N GLU A 4 5.40 6.31 -2.96
CA GLU A 4 6.53 6.94 -3.63
C GLU A 4 6.23 8.44 -3.81
N GLY A 5 7.24 9.30 -3.62
CA GLY A 5 7.08 10.75 -3.68
C GLY A 5 7.01 11.41 -2.31
N LEU A 6 6.93 12.75 -2.29
CA LEU A 6 7.00 13.57 -1.08
C LEU A 6 5.66 13.66 -0.34
N ASP A 7 4.54 13.67 -1.05
CA ASP A 7 3.19 13.79 -0.48
C ASP A 7 2.43 12.45 -0.47
N ALA A 8 3.16 11.33 -0.41
CA ALA A 8 2.58 9.99 -0.47
C ALA A 8 1.94 9.61 0.88
N GLU A 9 0.60 9.51 0.90
CA GLU A 9 -0.19 8.95 1.99
C GLU A 9 -1.09 7.82 1.47
N ILE A 10 -0.94 6.62 2.05
CA ILE A 10 -1.65 5.41 1.61
C ILE A 10 -2.06 4.60 2.84
N ARG A 11 -3.30 4.11 2.84
CA ARG A 11 -3.76 3.06 3.76
C ARG A 11 -4.14 1.82 2.94
N HIS A 12 -3.42 0.72 3.15
CA HIS A 12 -3.57 -0.53 2.43
C HIS A 12 -4.11 -1.63 3.37
N TYR A 13 -5.35 -2.07 3.13
CA TYR A 13 -5.97 -3.19 3.83
C TYR A 13 -5.61 -4.51 3.13
N VAL A 14 -4.58 -5.20 3.61
CA VAL A 14 -4.02 -6.42 3.00
C VAL A 14 -5.04 -7.55 3.01
N ASP A 15 -5.84 -7.66 4.07
CA ASP A 15 -6.90 -8.67 4.23
C ASP A 15 -8.05 -8.54 3.23
N ARG A 16 -8.19 -7.37 2.58
CA ARG A 16 -9.23 -7.07 1.59
C ARG A 16 -8.70 -6.97 0.17
N CYS A 17 -7.39 -6.85 0.01
CA CYS A 17 -6.74 -6.62 -1.27
C CYS A 17 -6.67 -7.93 -2.07
N MET A 18 -7.03 -7.87 -3.35
CA MET A 18 -6.86 -9.01 -4.28
C MET A 18 -5.55 -8.95 -5.09
N PHE A 19 -4.66 -8.02 -4.77
CA PHE A 19 -3.34 -7.85 -5.40
C PHE A 19 -3.35 -7.68 -6.93
N CYS A 20 -4.40 -7.04 -7.48
CA CYS A 20 -4.57 -6.87 -8.92
C CYS A 20 -3.74 -5.74 -9.57
N ALA A 21 -2.93 -5.01 -8.82
CA ALA A 21 -2.12 -3.86 -9.25
C ALA A 21 -2.85 -2.62 -9.84
N GLN A 22 -4.18 -2.66 -10.04
CA GLN A 22 -4.93 -1.56 -10.67
C GLN A 22 -4.74 -0.20 -9.97
N CYS A 23 -4.63 -0.17 -8.65
CA CYS A 23 -4.39 1.07 -7.90
C CYS A 23 -3.06 1.74 -8.27
N ALA A 24 -2.02 0.96 -8.60
CA ALA A 24 -0.73 1.48 -9.04
C ALA A 24 -0.81 1.95 -10.50
N GLU A 25 -1.49 1.20 -11.37
CA GLU A 25 -1.64 1.53 -12.79
C GLU A 25 -2.46 2.80 -13.03
N ILE A 26 -3.55 2.99 -12.27
CA ILE A 26 -4.45 4.14 -12.44
C ILE A 26 -3.94 5.41 -11.75
N CYS A 27 -2.89 5.32 -10.94
CA CYS A 27 -2.44 6.43 -10.11
C CYS A 27 -1.89 7.58 -10.98
N PRO A 28 -2.56 8.74 -11.05
CA PRO A 28 -2.19 9.81 -11.98
C PRO A 28 -0.85 10.47 -11.64
N THR A 29 -0.48 10.49 -10.36
CA THR A 29 0.77 11.07 -9.84
C THR A 29 1.86 10.03 -9.64
N ASN A 30 1.60 8.77 -10.00
CA ASN A 30 2.52 7.64 -9.81
C ASN A 30 3.04 7.49 -8.36
N THR A 31 2.21 7.89 -7.40
CA THR A 31 2.52 7.90 -5.96
C THR A 31 2.39 6.51 -5.32
N ILE A 32 1.66 5.61 -5.95
CA ILE A 32 1.37 4.28 -5.44
C ILE A 32 2.11 3.25 -6.29
N ARG A 33 2.87 2.36 -5.65
CA ARG A 33 3.45 1.17 -6.32
C ARG A 33 3.11 -0.12 -5.62
N MET A 34 3.08 -1.21 -6.40
CA MET A 34 3.06 -2.56 -5.85
C MET A 34 4.47 -2.96 -5.41
N SER A 35 4.63 -3.27 -4.13
CA SER A 35 5.90 -3.79 -3.60
C SER A 35 6.10 -5.24 -4.02
N LYS A 36 7.35 -5.70 -3.95
CA LYS A 36 7.69 -7.14 -4.08
C LYS A 36 7.59 -7.90 -2.74
N GLU A 37 7.22 -7.22 -1.67
CA GLU A 37 6.99 -7.82 -0.36
C GLU A 37 5.83 -8.83 -0.42
N TYR A 38 6.05 -10.01 0.12
CA TYR A 38 5.09 -11.11 0.14
C TYR A 38 4.86 -11.65 1.55
N GLN A 39 5.72 -11.32 2.52
CA GLN A 39 5.59 -11.71 3.92
C GLN A 39 4.69 -10.72 4.68
N LEU A 40 3.43 -10.61 4.24
CA LEU A 40 2.44 -9.67 4.78
C LEU A 40 1.45 -10.32 5.77
N SER A 41 1.70 -11.57 6.17
CA SER A 41 0.86 -12.29 7.13
C SER A 41 1.03 -11.74 8.55
N GLY A 42 -0.03 -11.83 9.34
CA GLY A 42 -0.11 -11.37 10.73
C GLY A 42 -1.18 -12.16 11.46
N PHE A 43 -1.16 -12.12 12.79
CA PHE A 43 -2.04 -12.93 13.63
C PHE A 43 -3.35 -12.24 13.97
N ASP A 44 -3.37 -10.90 13.87
CA ASP A 44 -4.52 -10.06 14.17
C ASP A 44 -4.94 -9.22 12.98
N ARG A 45 -6.24 -8.95 12.85
CA ARG A 45 -6.77 -8.09 11.78
C ARG A 45 -6.22 -6.67 11.83
N SER A 46 -5.82 -6.18 13.00
CA SER A 46 -5.18 -4.87 13.14
C SER A 46 -3.81 -4.82 12.43
N GLU A 47 -3.12 -5.96 12.30
CA GLU A 47 -1.83 -6.06 11.61
C GLU A 47 -2.00 -6.06 10.08
N MET A 48 -3.21 -6.33 9.57
CA MET A 48 -3.52 -6.35 8.14
C MET A 48 -3.68 -4.95 7.52
N VAL A 49 -3.50 -3.88 8.30
CA VAL A 49 -3.60 -2.50 7.84
C VAL A 49 -2.22 -1.87 7.75
N HIS A 50 -1.75 -1.65 6.53
CA HIS A 50 -0.44 -1.07 6.26
C HIS A 50 -0.61 0.40 5.91
N GLU A 51 -0.12 1.29 6.76
CA GLU A 51 -0.14 2.73 6.53
C GLU A 51 1.22 3.22 6.06
N TYR A 52 1.21 4.06 5.03
CA TYR A 52 2.36 4.81 4.57
C TYR A 52 2.04 6.30 4.70
N LYS A 53 2.87 7.03 5.42
CA LYS A 53 2.82 8.50 5.53
C LYS A 53 4.23 9.02 5.47
N LYS A 54 4.59 9.67 4.36
CA LYS A 54 5.83 10.44 4.31
C LYS A 54 5.52 11.84 4.82
N GLY A 55 6.04 12.17 6.00
CA GLY A 55 5.90 13.50 6.58
C GLY A 55 6.58 14.55 5.69
N ARG A 56 6.01 15.76 5.65
CA ARG A 56 6.75 16.97 5.28
C ARG A 56 7.80 17.29 6.33
#